data_AF-A0A8H6XBW1-F1
#
_entry.id   AF-A0A8H6XBW1-F1
#
_cell.length_a   1.000
_cell.length_b   1.000
_cell.length_c   1.000
_cell.angle_alpha   90.00
_cell.angle_beta   90.00
_cell.angle_gamma   90.00
#
_symmetry.space_group_name_H-M   'P 1'
#
loop_
_entity.id
_entity.type
_entity.pdbx_description
1 polymer ?
#
loop_
_entity_poly.entity_id
_entity_poly.type
_entity_poly.pdbx_seq_one_letter_code
_entity_poly.pdbx_strand_id
1 'polypeptide(L)'
;MAYDRTRASHIHAKIHTLRGEYFRHIQNQNSLPRNFKPITHNAPTLPADLLTDSAYSKEKPRPPRDTREALFVPKRVEKPQHDLTTNSTWRAEALSLAIPTAAEHYTVPPLTLLCLQTLITTFDADFAEIVPFIPPHLRQALLRWAAVHRPLTNHQLRVLCSNGHAAGELIVVGPNAIVREEYFRDSDAEESQSAEWESDDWLPPPPMHTLVLMSAHLALSAISTLPATLTNLALVNINPVSLHRLPMTCPLVECLDLSYNAWLVGEKEAQERLGKPQWSRWHQLRTLGLRGCYIPADLILEVNKGRWDDVRVVK
;
A
#
# COMPACT_ATOMS: atom_id res chain seq x y z
N MET A 1 59.99 -23.92 14.71
CA MET A 1 58.96 -23.16 13.97
C MET A 1 57.58 -23.74 14.27
N ALA A 2 56.94 -23.38 15.39
CA ALA A 2 55.65 -23.93 15.82
C ALA A 2 54.64 -22.86 16.30
N TYR A 3 54.89 -21.58 15.99
CA TYR A 3 54.17 -20.44 16.58
C TYR A 3 53.04 -19.85 15.73
N ASP A 4 52.73 -20.41 14.55
CA ASP A 4 51.84 -19.73 13.58
C ASP A 4 50.46 -20.36 13.37
N ARG A 5 50.23 -21.59 13.89
CA ARG A 5 48.93 -22.27 13.72
C ARG A 5 47.82 -21.73 14.63
N THR A 6 48.17 -21.26 15.82
CA THR A 6 47.20 -20.73 16.80
C THR A 6 46.64 -19.38 16.40
N ARG A 7 47.42 -18.59 15.66
CA ARG A 7 46.99 -17.27 15.18
C ARG A 7 46.02 -17.40 13.99
N ALA A 8 46.28 -18.34 13.09
CA ALA A 8 45.40 -18.63 11.97
C ALA A 8 44.01 -19.14 12.41
N SER A 9 43.95 -20.03 13.41
CA SER A 9 42.67 -20.55 13.92
C SER A 9 41.84 -19.46 14.63
N HIS A 10 42.50 -18.54 15.35
CA HIS A 10 41.83 -17.43 16.01
C HIS A 10 41.22 -16.43 15.01
N ILE A 11 41.94 -16.13 13.92
CA ILE A 11 41.43 -15.27 12.83
C ILE A 11 40.23 -15.93 12.15
N HIS A 12 40.30 -17.23 11.87
CA HIS A 12 39.20 -17.97 11.24
C HIS A 12 37.95 -17.99 12.12
N ALA A 13 38.11 -18.18 13.43
CA ALA A 13 37.02 -18.11 14.39
C ALA A 13 36.39 -16.71 14.41
N LYS A 14 37.21 -15.65 14.41
CA LYS A 14 36.73 -14.26 14.41
C LYS A 14 35.97 -13.90 13.13
N ILE A 15 36.43 -14.37 11.96
CA ILE A 15 35.71 -14.20 10.69
C ILE A 15 34.37 -14.94 10.71
N HIS A 16 34.33 -16.16 11.26
CA HIS A 16 33.08 -16.91 11.39
C HIS A 16 32.07 -16.20 12.30
N THR A 17 32.52 -15.64 13.43
CA THR A 17 31.66 -14.88 14.34
C THR A 17 31.12 -13.62 13.65
N LEU A 18 31.98 -12.85 12.99
CA LEU A 18 31.58 -11.63 12.30
C LEU A 18 30.60 -11.91 11.14
N ARG A 19 30.81 -12.98 10.38
CA ARG A 19 29.86 -13.42 9.34
C ARG A 19 28.51 -13.81 9.94
N GLY A 20 28.52 -14.50 11.08
CA GLY A 20 27.30 -14.89 11.80
C GLY A 20 26.53 -13.71 12.38
N GLU A 21 27.23 -12.68 12.87
CA GLU A 21 26.62 -11.44 13.36
C GLU A 21 26.05 -10.60 12.22
N TYR A 22 26.81 -10.42 11.13
CA TYR A 22 26.35 -9.72 9.93
C TYR A 22 25.08 -10.37 9.34
N PHE A 23 25.04 -11.71 9.28
CA PHE A 23 23.86 -12.43 8.81
C PHE A 23 22.63 -12.20 9.71
N ARG A 24 22.81 -12.18 11.04
CA ARG A 24 21.72 -11.85 11.99
C ARG A 24 21.27 -10.40 11.88
N HIS A 25 22.20 -9.48 11.63
CA HIS A 25 21.90 -8.07 11.42
C HIS A 25 21.03 -7.85 10.18
N ILE A 26 21.41 -8.46 9.05
CA ILE A 26 20.60 -8.44 7.81
C ILE A 26 19.22 -9.05 8.04
N GLN A 27 19.12 -10.17 8.78
CA GLN A 27 17.82 -10.77 9.08
C GLN A 27 16.93 -9.87 9.95
N ASN A 28 17.51 -9.14 10.91
CA ASN A 28 16.77 -8.21 11.78
C ASN A 28 16.36 -6.94 11.02
N GLN A 29 17.24 -6.38 10.19
CA GLN A 29 16.92 -5.22 9.35
C GLN A 29 15.83 -5.54 8.34
N ASN A 30 15.85 -6.73 7.75
CA ASN A 30 14.89 -7.06 6.70
C ASN A 30 13.47 -7.34 7.20
N SER A 31 13.23 -7.56 8.51
CA SER A 31 11.90 -7.66 9.16
C SER A 31 10.78 -8.31 8.31
N LEU A 32 11.13 -9.27 7.44
CA LEU A 32 10.16 -9.96 6.61
C LEU A 32 9.42 -10.91 7.54
N PRO A 33 8.08 -10.89 7.57
CA PRO A 33 7.32 -11.86 8.35
C PRO A 33 7.75 -13.26 7.90
N ARG A 34 8.19 -14.08 8.85
CA ARG A 34 8.68 -15.45 8.63
C ARG A 34 7.62 -16.31 7.94
N ASN A 35 7.53 -16.24 6.62
CA ASN A 35 6.95 -17.28 5.78
C ASN A 35 8.04 -18.30 5.43
N PHE A 36 8.74 -18.81 6.45
CA PHE A 36 9.42 -20.08 6.30
C PHE A 36 8.34 -21.14 6.31
N LYS A 37 7.98 -21.67 5.13
CA LYS A 37 7.45 -23.04 5.09
C LYS A 37 8.53 -23.90 5.74
N PRO A 38 8.27 -24.58 6.87
CA PRO A 38 9.24 -25.50 7.41
C PRO A 38 9.48 -26.56 6.33
N ILE A 39 10.66 -26.57 5.74
CA ILE A 39 11.12 -27.74 5.00
C ILE A 39 11.35 -28.79 6.08
N THR A 40 10.30 -29.55 6.39
CA THR A 40 10.37 -30.71 7.26
C THR A 40 11.09 -31.83 6.51
N HIS A 41 12.42 -31.76 6.44
CA HIS A 41 13.24 -32.97 6.35
C HIS A 41 13.37 -33.56 7.75
N ASN A 42 12.23 -33.92 8.36
CA ASN A 42 12.17 -34.77 9.55
C ASN A 42 12.13 -36.21 9.07
N ALA A 43 13.25 -36.72 8.57
CA ALA A 43 13.48 -38.16 8.56
C ALA A 43 13.84 -38.57 10.00
N PRO A 44 13.06 -39.44 10.65
CA PRO A 44 13.37 -39.89 12.00
C PRO A 44 14.63 -40.78 11.97
N THR A 45 15.68 -40.36 12.66
CA THR A 45 16.86 -41.17 12.99
C THR A 45 16.53 -42.05 14.20
N LEU A 46 15.68 -43.05 13.99
CA LEU A 46 15.38 -44.08 14.98
C LEU A 46 15.91 -45.43 14.44
N PRO A 47 16.79 -46.14 15.19
CA PRO A 47 17.28 -47.46 14.80
C PRO A 47 16.12 -48.46 14.71
N ALA A 48 16.13 -49.29 13.66
CA ALA A 48 15.01 -50.14 13.24
C ALA A 48 14.73 -51.38 14.12
N ASP A 49 15.49 -51.61 15.21
CA ASP A 49 15.51 -52.93 15.88
C ASP A 49 14.98 -52.97 17.32
N LEU A 50 14.05 -52.09 17.72
CA LEU A 50 13.59 -52.03 19.12
C LEU A 50 12.12 -52.39 19.40
N LEU A 51 11.37 -52.93 18.44
CA LEU A 51 9.97 -53.33 18.70
C LEU A 51 9.64 -54.72 18.15
N THR A 52 10.33 -55.73 18.69
CA THR A 52 9.80 -57.11 18.78
C THR A 52 9.03 -57.29 20.07
N ASP A 53 7.85 -57.90 19.94
CA ASP A 53 7.01 -58.55 20.94
C ASP A 53 6.43 -57.72 22.09
N SER A 54 5.13 -57.42 21.99
CA SER A 54 4.10 -58.16 22.73
C SER A 54 2.75 -57.41 22.73
N ALA A 55 1.69 -58.18 22.92
CA ALA A 55 0.30 -57.76 23.10
C ALA A 55 -0.49 -57.41 21.83
N TYR A 56 -0.97 -58.50 21.21
CA TYR A 56 -2.27 -58.57 20.55
C TYR A 56 -3.34 -57.66 21.20
N SER A 57 -3.83 -56.69 20.44
CA SER A 57 -5.24 -56.29 20.51
C SER A 57 -5.82 -56.32 19.09
N LYS A 58 -6.73 -57.26 18.85
CA LYS A 58 -7.45 -57.46 17.59
C LYS A 58 -8.59 -56.44 17.43
N GLU A 59 -8.34 -55.16 17.68
CA GLU A 59 -9.27 -54.11 17.27
C GLU A 59 -8.71 -53.39 16.05
N LYS A 60 -9.26 -53.75 14.88
CA LYS A 60 -9.02 -53.01 13.65
C LYS A 60 -9.39 -51.54 13.90
N PRO A 61 -8.47 -50.57 13.77
CA PRO A 61 -8.84 -49.17 13.77
C PRO A 61 -9.84 -48.96 12.62
N ARG A 62 -11.03 -48.44 12.96
CA ARG A 62 -12.00 -48.04 11.94
C ARG A 62 -11.34 -46.97 11.07
N PRO A 63 -11.46 -47.04 9.74
CA PRO A 63 -10.95 -46.00 8.87
C PRO A 63 -11.56 -44.65 9.31
N PRO A 64 -10.78 -43.56 9.34
CA PRO A 64 -11.32 -42.24 9.64
C PRO A 64 -12.50 -41.98 8.71
N ARG A 65 -13.66 -41.69 9.30
CA ARG A 65 -14.88 -41.36 8.59
C ARG A 65 -14.54 -40.17 7.70
N ASP A 66 -14.64 -40.35 6.40
CA ASP A 66 -14.34 -39.34 5.38
C ASP A 66 -15.33 -38.18 5.53
N THR A 67 -15.05 -37.22 6.40
CA THR A 67 -15.84 -36.00 6.61
C THR A 67 -15.56 -34.94 5.53
N ARG A 68 -15.20 -35.39 4.33
CA ARG A 68 -15.03 -34.55 3.13
C ARG A 68 -16.34 -34.09 2.50
N GLU A 69 -17.49 -34.51 3.05
CA GLU A 69 -18.81 -33.93 2.73
C GLU A 69 -19.11 -32.64 3.53
N ALA A 70 -18.08 -31.96 4.03
CA ALA A 70 -18.22 -30.59 4.52
C ALA A 70 -18.54 -29.65 3.34
N LEU A 71 -19.82 -29.49 3.06
CA LEU A 71 -20.47 -28.26 2.60
C LEU A 71 -19.64 -27.48 1.57
N PHE A 72 -19.59 -27.98 0.34
CA PHE A 72 -19.37 -27.11 -0.82
C PHE A 72 -20.55 -26.13 -0.87
N VAL A 73 -20.46 -25.04 -0.08
CA VAL A 73 -21.27 -23.86 -0.33
C VAL A 73 -20.82 -23.39 -1.71
N PRO A 74 -21.67 -23.47 -2.75
CA PRO A 74 -21.29 -23.00 -4.07
C PRO A 74 -20.86 -21.55 -3.88
N LYS A 75 -19.59 -21.27 -4.18
CA LYS A 75 -19.03 -19.93 -4.09
C LYS A 75 -19.95 -19.07 -4.95
N ARG A 76 -20.78 -18.25 -4.29
CA ARG A 76 -21.79 -17.44 -4.95
C ARG A 76 -21.02 -16.62 -5.96
N VAL A 77 -21.20 -16.92 -7.25
CA VAL A 77 -20.58 -16.15 -8.32
C VAL A 77 -21.33 -14.83 -8.28
N GLU A 78 -20.81 -13.90 -7.46
CA GLU A 78 -21.28 -12.53 -7.44
C GLU A 78 -21.18 -12.06 -8.90
N LYS A 79 -22.33 -11.70 -9.47
CA LYS A 79 -22.37 -11.13 -10.82
C LYS A 79 -21.34 -10.01 -10.81
N PRO A 80 -20.42 -9.94 -11.78
CA PRO A 80 -19.44 -8.88 -11.84
C PRO A 80 -20.23 -7.58 -11.75
N GLN A 81 -20.14 -6.90 -10.61
CA GLN A 81 -20.71 -5.57 -10.46
C GLN A 81 -20.06 -4.79 -11.59
N HIS A 82 -20.86 -4.35 -12.56
CA HIS A 82 -20.38 -3.57 -13.70
C HIS A 82 -19.39 -2.55 -13.15
N ASP A 83 -18.17 -2.56 -13.69
CA ASP A 83 -17.04 -1.76 -13.21
C ASP A 83 -17.42 -0.27 -13.29
N LEU A 84 -18.08 0.25 -12.25
CA LEU A 84 -18.42 1.67 -12.08
C LEU A 84 -17.14 2.53 -12.20
N THR A 85 -16.01 1.90 -11.91
CA THR A 85 -14.63 2.36 -12.04
C THR A 85 -14.22 2.72 -13.47
N THR A 86 -14.87 2.16 -14.50
CA THR A 86 -14.52 2.45 -15.91
C THR A 86 -15.02 3.80 -16.37
N ASN A 87 -16.14 4.28 -15.82
CA ASN A 87 -16.75 5.55 -16.23
C ASN A 87 -15.90 6.74 -15.75
N SER A 88 -15.43 7.56 -16.70
CA SER A 88 -14.64 8.75 -16.38
C SER A 88 -15.43 9.80 -15.61
N THR A 89 -16.75 9.92 -15.82
CA THR A 89 -17.57 10.89 -15.07
C THR A 89 -17.66 10.50 -13.61
N TRP A 90 -17.84 9.20 -13.34
CA TRP A 90 -17.84 8.67 -11.98
C TRP A 90 -16.47 8.87 -11.32
N ARG A 91 -15.37 8.61 -12.04
CA ARG A 91 -14.01 8.83 -11.52
C ARG A 91 -13.74 10.30 -11.19
N ALA A 92 -14.18 11.23 -12.03
CA ALA A 92 -14.05 12.66 -11.76
C ALA A 92 -14.84 13.07 -10.51
N GLU A 93 -16.09 12.62 -10.40
CA GLU A 93 -16.91 12.86 -9.22
C GLU A 93 -16.25 12.26 -7.98
N ALA A 94 -15.83 11.00 -8.04
CA ALA A 94 -15.16 10.31 -6.95
C ALA A 94 -13.85 11.00 -6.51
N LEU A 95 -13.09 11.59 -7.43
CA LEU A 95 -11.83 12.26 -7.14
C LEU A 95 -11.98 13.74 -6.75
N SER A 96 -13.13 14.36 -6.99
CA SER A 96 -13.36 15.80 -6.80
C SER A 96 -13.06 16.35 -5.41
N LEU A 97 -13.15 15.52 -4.36
CA LEU A 97 -12.87 15.95 -2.99
C LEU A 97 -11.37 16.04 -2.71
N ALA A 98 -10.62 15.03 -3.14
CA ALA A 98 -9.18 14.93 -2.90
C ALA A 98 -8.35 15.74 -3.90
N ILE A 99 -8.88 15.91 -5.12
CA ILE A 99 -8.25 16.66 -6.20
C ILE A 99 -9.30 17.63 -6.74
N PRO A 100 -9.43 18.84 -6.15
CA PRO A 100 -10.45 19.80 -6.58
C PRO A 100 -10.36 20.14 -8.06
N THR A 101 -9.14 20.19 -8.60
CA THR A 101 -8.90 20.44 -10.04
C THR A 101 -9.33 19.28 -10.93
N ALA A 102 -9.59 18.08 -10.40
CA ALA A 102 -10.08 16.96 -11.20
C ALA A 102 -11.57 17.13 -11.56
N ALA A 103 -12.31 17.94 -10.79
CA ALA A 103 -13.71 18.28 -11.10
C ALA A 103 -13.85 19.34 -12.20
N GLU A 104 -12.78 20.09 -12.47
CA GLU A 104 -12.70 21.00 -13.62
C GLU A 104 -12.56 20.14 -14.88
N HIS A 105 -13.71 19.66 -15.36
CA HIS A 105 -13.81 18.95 -16.62
C HIS A 105 -13.41 19.89 -17.76
N TYR A 106 -12.13 19.85 -18.12
CA TYR A 106 -11.71 20.33 -19.43
C TYR A 106 -12.38 19.40 -20.45
N THR A 107 -13.44 19.89 -21.10
CA THR A 107 -14.07 19.21 -22.24
C THR A 107 -13.05 18.87 -23.31
N VAL A 108 -12.01 19.72 -23.43
CA VAL A 108 -10.84 19.49 -24.27
C VAL A 108 -9.59 19.71 -23.41
N PRO A 109 -8.74 18.69 -23.23
CA PRO A 109 -7.50 18.85 -22.48
C PRO A 109 -6.56 19.85 -23.18
N PRO A 110 -5.72 20.58 -22.42
CA PRO A 110 -4.72 21.47 -23.00
C PRO A 110 -3.78 20.69 -23.93
N LEU A 111 -3.27 21.37 -24.97
CA LEU A 111 -2.38 20.78 -25.98
C LEU A 111 -1.19 20.04 -25.36
N THR A 112 -0.62 20.57 -24.29
CA THR A 112 0.48 19.93 -23.54
C THR A 112 0.10 18.54 -23.02
N LEU A 113 -1.11 18.35 -22.47
CA LEU A 113 -1.58 17.04 -22.03
C LEU A 113 -1.85 16.11 -23.21
N LEU A 114 -2.39 16.61 -24.32
CA LEU A 114 -2.56 15.81 -25.54
C LEU A 114 -1.22 15.30 -26.08
N CYS A 115 -0.20 16.16 -26.14
CA CYS A 115 1.15 15.77 -26.55
C CYS A 115 1.74 14.72 -25.60
N LEU A 116 1.61 14.90 -24.29
CA LEU A 116 2.08 13.92 -23.29
C LEU A 116 1.35 12.58 -23.40
N GLN A 117 0.05 12.58 -23.66
CA GLN A 117 -0.71 11.36 -23.90
C GLN A 117 -0.21 10.64 -25.15
N THR A 118 0.02 11.38 -26.24
CA THR A 118 0.61 10.80 -27.46
C THR A 118 1.96 10.17 -27.14
N LEU A 119 2.84 10.87 -26.41
CA LEU A 119 4.16 10.36 -26.01
C LEU A 119 4.04 9.04 -25.23
N ILE A 120 3.17 8.96 -24.22
CA ILE A 120 2.96 7.73 -23.44
C ILE A 120 2.46 6.59 -24.34
N THR A 121 1.52 6.88 -25.24
CA THR A 121 0.93 5.84 -26.10
C THR A 121 1.88 5.36 -27.19
N THR A 122 2.74 6.25 -27.69
CA THR A 122 3.67 5.95 -28.78
C THR A 122 4.95 5.31 -28.26
N PHE A 123 5.44 5.74 -27.10
CA PHE A 123 6.72 5.33 -26.52
C PHE A 123 6.55 4.54 -25.22
N ASP A 124 5.55 3.65 -25.09
CA ASP A 124 5.28 2.95 -23.82
C ASP A 124 6.50 2.17 -23.28
N ALA A 125 7.32 1.59 -24.18
CA ALA A 125 8.56 0.89 -23.82
C ALA A 125 9.68 1.86 -23.41
N ASP A 126 9.83 2.96 -24.15
CA ASP A 126 10.91 3.94 -23.97
C ASP A 126 10.49 5.11 -23.07
N PHE A 127 9.30 5.05 -22.45
CA PHE A 127 8.73 6.15 -21.67
C PHE A 127 9.64 6.53 -20.50
N ALA A 128 10.38 5.56 -19.96
CA ALA A 128 11.36 5.77 -18.90
C ALA A 128 12.50 6.72 -19.30
N GLU A 129 12.88 6.75 -20.57
CA GLU A 129 13.93 7.64 -21.07
C GLU A 129 13.42 9.08 -21.22
N ILE A 130 12.11 9.24 -21.43
CA ILE A 130 11.47 10.55 -21.67
C ILE A 130 11.11 11.24 -20.35
N VAL A 131 10.70 10.49 -19.32
CA VAL A 131 10.23 11.04 -18.04
C VAL A 131 11.15 12.07 -17.38
N PRO A 132 12.49 11.89 -17.36
CA PRO A 132 13.41 12.87 -16.78
C PRO A 132 13.30 14.26 -17.42
N PHE A 133 12.90 14.33 -18.70
CA PHE A 133 12.72 15.57 -19.44
C PHE A 133 11.33 16.21 -19.23
N ILE A 134 10.42 15.55 -18.51
CA ILE A 134 9.08 16.07 -18.22
C ILE A 134 9.12 16.81 -16.87
N PRO A 135 8.88 18.14 -16.86
CA PRO A 135 8.80 18.91 -15.63
C PRO A 135 7.83 18.30 -14.59
N PRO A 136 8.15 18.34 -13.29
CA PRO A 136 7.33 17.72 -12.24
C PRO A 136 5.85 18.13 -12.27
N HIS A 137 5.55 19.41 -12.52
CA HIS A 137 4.18 19.91 -12.60
C HIS A 137 3.39 19.34 -13.79
N LEU A 138 4.05 19.03 -14.91
CA LEU A 138 3.42 18.37 -16.05
C LEU A 138 3.18 16.88 -15.78
N ARG A 139 4.09 16.22 -15.07
CA ARG A 139 3.89 14.83 -14.60
C ARG A 139 2.68 14.74 -13.68
N GLN A 140 2.54 15.69 -12.76
CA GLN A 140 1.38 15.81 -11.87
C GLN A 140 0.08 16.06 -12.64
N ALA A 141 0.07 17.00 -13.58
CA ALA A 141 -1.10 17.28 -14.41
C ALA A 141 -1.54 16.06 -15.24
N LEU A 142 -0.57 15.35 -15.81
CA LEU A 142 -0.79 14.10 -16.53
C LEU A 142 -1.35 13.01 -15.62
N LEU A 143 -0.79 12.84 -14.42
CA LEU A 143 -1.24 11.87 -13.42
C LEU A 143 -2.71 12.12 -13.02
N ARG A 144 -3.07 13.37 -12.73
CA ARG A 144 -4.46 13.78 -12.41
C ARG A 144 -5.41 13.52 -13.58
N TRP A 145 -5.04 13.90 -14.79
CA TRP A 145 -5.86 13.68 -15.98
C TRP A 145 -6.06 12.18 -16.26
N ALA A 146 -4.99 11.40 -16.20
CA ALA A 146 -5.02 9.97 -16.46
C ALA A 146 -5.89 9.24 -15.43
N ALA A 147 -5.82 9.63 -14.14
CA ALA A 147 -6.68 9.07 -13.09
C ALA A 147 -8.18 9.15 -13.43
N VAL A 148 -8.62 10.22 -14.08
CA VAL A 148 -10.03 10.44 -14.47
C VAL A 148 -10.38 9.80 -15.80
N HIS A 149 -9.53 9.93 -16.83
CA HIS A 149 -9.89 9.56 -18.19
C HIS A 149 -9.35 8.18 -18.59
N ARG A 150 -8.07 7.91 -18.31
CA ARG A 150 -7.38 6.68 -18.74
C ARG A 150 -6.33 6.30 -17.70
N PRO A 151 -6.67 5.45 -16.71
CA PRO A 151 -5.76 5.12 -15.61
C PRO A 151 -4.44 4.58 -16.16
N LEU A 152 -3.34 5.04 -15.58
CA LEU A 152 -2.01 4.56 -15.93
C LEU A 152 -1.83 3.13 -15.45
N THR A 153 -1.09 2.33 -16.23
CA THR A 153 -0.69 0.99 -15.78
C THR A 153 0.30 1.08 -14.62
N ASN A 154 0.48 0.01 -13.85
CA ASN A 154 1.50 -0.03 -12.78
C ASN A 154 2.91 0.28 -13.30
N HIS A 155 3.22 -0.11 -14.54
CA HIS A 155 4.50 0.20 -15.20
C HIS A 155 4.64 1.70 -15.44
N GLN A 156 3.63 2.32 -16.05
CA GLN A 156 3.60 3.74 -16.34
C GLN A 156 3.63 4.59 -15.06
N LEU A 157 2.90 4.18 -14.00
CA LEU A 157 2.95 4.84 -12.70
C LEU A 157 4.35 4.81 -12.09
N ARG A 158 5.01 3.65 -12.09
CA ARG A 158 6.38 3.51 -11.58
C ARG A 158 7.37 4.38 -12.33
N VAL A 159 7.23 4.43 -13.65
CA VAL A 159 8.10 5.23 -14.51
C VAL A 159 7.84 6.73 -14.30
N LEU A 160 6.58 7.17 -14.30
CA LEU A 160 6.20 8.57 -14.12
C LEU A 160 6.56 9.10 -12.72
N CYS A 161 6.37 8.25 -11.71
CA CYS A 161 6.65 8.51 -10.29
C CYS A 161 7.95 7.83 -9.86
N SER A 162 9.05 8.09 -10.58
CA SER A 162 10.38 7.52 -10.28
C SER A 162 10.80 7.70 -8.81
N ASN A 163 10.42 8.81 -8.19
CA ASN A 163 10.75 9.17 -6.82
C ASN A 163 9.60 8.85 -5.86
N GLY A 164 8.76 7.87 -6.18
CA GLY A 164 7.57 7.54 -5.40
C GLY A 164 6.32 8.35 -5.80
N HIS A 165 6.49 9.61 -6.21
CA HIS A 165 5.39 10.53 -6.51
C HIS A 165 5.72 11.54 -7.62
N ALA A 166 4.69 12.23 -8.14
CA ALA A 166 4.83 13.35 -9.07
C ALA A 166 4.45 14.67 -8.36
N ALA A 167 5.45 15.52 -8.09
CA ALA A 167 5.27 16.81 -7.39
C ALA A 167 4.50 16.70 -6.06
N GLY A 168 4.85 15.71 -5.23
CA GLY A 168 4.20 15.45 -3.95
C GLY A 168 2.88 14.69 -4.03
N GLU A 169 2.47 14.20 -5.22
CA GLU A 169 1.22 13.46 -5.40
C GLU A 169 1.41 12.06 -5.97
N LEU A 170 0.68 11.10 -5.42
CA LEU A 170 0.56 9.75 -5.95
C LEU A 170 -0.92 9.39 -6.10
N ILE A 171 -1.33 9.09 -7.33
CA ILE A 171 -2.71 8.72 -7.66
C ILE A 171 -2.70 7.36 -8.35
N VAL A 172 -3.27 6.37 -7.68
CA VAL A 172 -3.30 4.98 -8.14
C VAL A 172 -4.75 4.59 -8.38
N VAL A 173 -5.07 4.22 -9.62
CA VAL A 173 -6.44 3.94 -10.05
C VAL A 173 -6.54 2.58 -10.72
N GLY A 174 -7.45 1.75 -10.24
CA GLY A 174 -7.91 0.54 -10.93
C GLY A 174 -7.75 -0.75 -10.11
N PRO A 175 -8.59 -1.77 -10.40
CA PRO A 175 -8.70 -3.01 -9.62
C PRO A 175 -7.39 -3.79 -9.50
N ASN A 176 -6.57 -3.76 -10.55
CA ASN A 176 -5.29 -4.48 -10.60
C ASN A 176 -4.10 -3.60 -10.19
N ALA A 177 -4.35 -2.38 -9.74
CA ALA A 177 -3.30 -1.47 -9.31
C ALA A 177 -2.86 -1.84 -7.89
N ILE A 178 -1.56 -1.99 -7.69
CA ILE A 178 -0.97 -2.41 -6.42
C ILE A 178 -0.04 -1.30 -5.95
N VAL A 179 -0.32 -0.79 -4.75
CA VAL A 179 0.54 0.17 -4.08
C VAL A 179 1.69 -0.59 -3.45
N ARG A 180 2.90 -0.34 -3.93
CA ARG A 180 4.13 -0.90 -3.35
C ARG A 180 4.64 0.00 -2.23
N GLU A 181 5.24 -0.62 -1.21
CA GLU A 181 5.90 0.12 -0.12
C GLU A 181 7.10 0.93 -0.62
N GLU A 182 7.67 0.54 -1.77
CA GLU A 182 8.74 1.26 -2.48
C GLU A 182 8.36 2.71 -2.81
N TYR A 183 7.07 3.01 -3.04
CA TYR A 183 6.63 4.38 -3.33
C TYR A 183 6.73 5.33 -2.12
N PHE A 184 6.86 4.79 -0.91
CA PHE A 184 6.88 5.57 0.33
C PHE A 184 8.26 5.67 0.97
N ARG A 185 9.23 4.91 0.46
CA ARG A 185 10.62 5.00 0.93
C ARG A 185 11.27 6.19 0.24
N ASP A 186 11.88 7.06 1.03
CA ASP A 186 12.78 8.08 0.49
C ASP A 186 13.95 7.36 -0.20
N SER A 187 13.88 7.27 -1.53
CA SER A 187 14.87 6.59 -2.37
C SER A 187 16.28 7.19 -2.21
N ASP A 188 16.39 8.37 -1.62
CA ASP A 188 17.59 9.22 -1.65
C ASP A 188 18.49 9.10 -0.43
N ALA A 189 18.17 8.24 0.56
CA ALA A 189 18.96 8.17 1.78
C ALA A 189 20.30 7.43 1.64
N GLU A 190 20.45 6.49 0.70
CA GLU A 190 21.59 5.54 0.75
C GLU A 190 22.49 5.44 -0.50
N GLU A 191 22.08 5.81 -1.72
CA GLU A 191 22.86 5.45 -2.93
C GLU A 191 23.55 6.59 -3.72
N SER A 192 23.26 7.86 -3.47
CA SER A 192 23.78 8.97 -4.31
C SER A 192 24.90 9.82 -3.70
N GLN A 193 25.57 9.35 -2.64
CA GLN A 193 26.67 10.08 -1.99
C GLN A 193 27.99 10.18 -2.80
N SER A 194 27.97 9.92 -4.12
CA SER A 194 29.08 10.33 -4.99
C SER A 194 28.95 11.77 -5.51
N ALA A 195 28.09 12.60 -4.89
CA ALA A 195 27.79 13.96 -5.30
C ALA A 195 29.04 14.85 -5.36
N GLU A 196 29.38 15.22 -6.60
CA GLU A 196 29.99 16.49 -6.98
C GLU A 196 29.36 17.64 -6.19
N TRP A 197 30.16 18.28 -5.33
CA TRP A 197 29.75 19.37 -4.44
C TRP A 197 29.45 20.69 -5.16
N GLU A 198 29.41 20.71 -6.50
CA GLU A 198 29.38 21.93 -7.31
C GLU A 198 28.09 22.18 -8.12
N SER A 199 27.11 21.26 -8.14
CA SER A 199 25.82 21.58 -8.78
C SER A 199 24.90 22.31 -7.80
N ASP A 200 24.71 23.62 -7.99
CA ASP A 200 23.81 24.49 -7.21
C ASP A 200 22.31 24.08 -7.25
N ASP A 201 21.97 22.96 -7.89
CA ASP A 201 20.59 22.49 -8.13
C ASP A 201 20.10 21.39 -7.16
N TRP A 202 20.83 21.08 -6.08
CA TRP A 202 20.44 20.05 -5.09
C TRP A 202 19.30 20.47 -4.13
N LEU A 203 18.19 20.97 -4.66
CA LEU A 203 16.97 21.07 -3.86
C LEU A 203 16.43 19.65 -3.62
N PRO A 204 16.21 19.23 -2.36
CA PRO A 204 15.63 17.92 -2.09
C PRO A 204 14.26 17.81 -2.77
N PRO A 205 13.87 16.61 -3.23
CA PRO A 205 12.56 16.44 -3.83
C PRO A 205 11.46 16.85 -2.83
N PRO A 206 10.37 17.47 -3.31
CA PRO A 206 9.27 17.88 -2.44
C PRO A 206 8.63 16.64 -1.81
N PRO A 207 8.30 16.65 -0.50
CA PRO A 207 7.71 15.48 0.15
C PRO A 207 6.31 15.15 -0.39
N MET A 208 5.88 13.90 -0.18
CA MET A 208 4.54 13.48 -0.59
C MET A 208 3.46 14.05 0.34
N HIS A 209 2.50 14.77 -0.23
CA HIS A 209 1.38 15.39 0.49
C HIS A 209 0.03 14.79 0.13
N THR A 210 -0.13 14.25 -1.08
CA THR A 210 -1.41 13.73 -1.56
C THR A 210 -1.26 12.27 -1.98
N LEU A 211 -2.03 11.39 -1.35
CA LEU A 211 -2.17 9.99 -1.74
C LEU A 211 -3.62 9.68 -2.06
N VAL A 212 -3.87 9.22 -3.28
CA VAL A 212 -5.20 8.84 -3.74
C VAL A 212 -5.17 7.42 -4.28
N LEU A 213 -5.95 6.55 -3.65
CA LEU A 213 -6.14 5.16 -4.03
C LEU A 213 -7.60 4.97 -4.41
N MET A 214 -7.86 4.68 -5.67
CA MET A 214 -9.20 4.45 -6.18
C MET A 214 -9.31 3.07 -6.80
N SER A 215 -10.14 2.22 -6.20
CA SER A 215 -10.31 0.83 -6.63
C SER A 215 -9.02 0.04 -6.67
N ALA A 216 -7.99 0.45 -5.93
CA ALA A 216 -6.70 -0.20 -5.87
C ALA A 216 -6.58 -1.10 -4.63
N HIS A 217 -5.63 -2.03 -4.67
CA HIS A 217 -5.31 -2.87 -3.51
C HIS A 217 -4.27 -2.17 -2.63
N LEU A 218 -4.67 -1.85 -1.39
CA LEU A 218 -3.78 -1.39 -0.34
C LEU A 218 -3.42 -2.55 0.60
N ALA A 219 -2.13 -2.91 0.64
CA ALA A 219 -1.65 -3.89 1.62
C ALA A 219 -1.79 -3.34 3.04
N LEU A 220 -2.12 -4.19 4.02
CA LEU A 220 -2.25 -3.77 5.42
C LEU A 220 -0.92 -3.26 6.00
N SER A 221 0.22 -3.78 5.53
CA SER A 221 1.56 -3.32 5.91
C SER A 221 1.88 -1.92 5.36
N ALA A 222 1.34 -1.58 4.19
CA ALA A 222 1.53 -0.28 3.57
C ALA A 222 0.91 0.87 4.39
N ILE A 223 -0.12 0.60 5.20
CA ILE A 223 -0.73 1.62 6.09
C ILE A 223 0.27 2.12 7.14
N SER A 224 1.18 1.27 7.61
CA SER A 224 2.23 1.67 8.57
C SER A 224 3.44 2.34 7.93
N THR A 225 3.55 2.30 6.60
CA THR A 225 4.64 2.93 5.86
C THR A 225 4.21 4.20 5.13
N LEU A 226 2.97 4.65 5.33
CA LEU A 226 2.49 5.91 4.77
C LEU A 226 3.32 7.09 5.32
N PRO A 227 3.71 8.06 4.48
CA PRO A 227 4.43 9.24 4.96
C PRO A 227 3.60 10.08 5.93
N ALA A 228 4.26 10.57 6.99
CA ALA A 228 3.64 11.47 7.95
C ALA A 228 3.31 12.86 7.36
N THR A 229 3.89 13.19 6.21
CA THR A 229 3.71 14.44 5.45
C THR A 229 2.40 14.52 4.66
N LEU A 230 1.62 13.43 4.64
CA LEU A 230 0.34 13.38 3.93
C LEU A 230 -0.68 14.33 4.57
N THR A 231 -1.18 15.26 3.76
CA THR A 231 -2.28 16.18 4.09
C THR A 231 -3.59 15.77 3.44
N ASN A 232 -3.53 15.12 2.26
CA ASN A 232 -4.70 14.62 1.55
C ASN A 232 -4.60 13.10 1.37
N LEU A 233 -5.55 12.38 1.94
CA LEU A 233 -5.63 10.92 1.84
C LEU A 233 -7.01 10.51 1.32
N ALA A 234 -7.05 9.90 0.14
CA ALA A 234 -8.28 9.37 -0.44
C ALA A 234 -8.17 7.87 -0.66
N LEU A 235 -9.09 7.13 -0.05
CA LEU A 235 -9.19 5.68 -0.05
C LEU A 235 -10.57 5.30 -0.58
N VAL A 236 -10.74 5.41 -1.90
CA VAL A 236 -12.05 5.37 -2.56
C VAL A 236 -12.29 4.00 -3.18
N ASN A 237 -13.42 3.37 -2.84
CA ASN A 237 -13.79 2.04 -3.35
C ASN A 237 -12.65 1.00 -3.20
N ILE A 238 -11.99 0.96 -2.05
CA ILE A 238 -10.90 0.03 -1.75
C ILE A 238 -11.37 -1.10 -0.83
N ASN A 239 -10.52 -2.10 -0.63
CA ASN A 239 -10.74 -3.15 0.37
C ASN A 239 -10.76 -2.57 1.80
N PRO A 240 -11.38 -3.27 2.77
CA PRO A 240 -11.43 -2.82 4.16
C PRO A 240 -10.04 -2.53 4.73
N VAL A 241 -9.88 -1.32 5.29
CA VAL A 241 -8.64 -0.85 5.91
C VAL A 241 -8.80 -0.57 7.40
N SER A 242 -7.67 -0.50 8.10
CA SER A 242 -7.62 -0.30 9.54
C SER A 242 -7.48 1.18 9.89
N LEU A 243 -8.61 1.88 10.00
CA LEU A 243 -8.64 3.34 10.21
C LEU A 243 -8.04 3.81 11.55
N HIS A 244 -8.03 2.95 12.57
CA HIS A 244 -7.59 3.32 13.93
C HIS A 244 -6.10 3.66 14.03
N ARG A 245 -5.28 3.23 13.05
CA ARG A 245 -3.82 3.50 13.04
C ARG A 245 -3.46 4.78 12.30
N LEU A 246 -4.29 5.19 11.34
CA LEU A 246 -4.04 6.34 10.49
C LEU A 246 -3.73 7.64 11.24
N PRO A 247 -4.42 8.02 12.36
CA PRO A 247 -4.06 9.26 13.04
C PRO A 247 -2.65 9.25 13.66
N MET A 248 -2.09 8.06 13.93
CA MET A 248 -0.71 7.96 14.41
C MET A 248 0.30 7.99 13.26
N THR A 249 -0.03 7.38 12.12
CA THR A 249 0.87 7.33 10.95
C THR A 249 0.88 8.64 10.17
N CYS A 250 -0.29 9.25 9.96
CA CYS A 250 -0.49 10.43 9.12
C CYS A 250 -1.20 11.53 9.94
N PRO A 251 -0.50 12.15 10.92
CA PRO A 251 -1.10 13.12 11.83
C PRO A 251 -1.50 14.45 11.15
N LEU A 252 -0.95 14.73 9.96
CA LEU A 252 -1.15 15.98 9.23
C LEU A 252 -2.30 15.95 8.22
N VAL A 253 -3.08 14.87 8.17
CA VAL A 253 -4.17 14.74 7.20
C VAL A 253 -5.28 15.75 7.49
N GLU A 254 -5.50 16.64 6.54
CA GLU A 254 -6.56 17.65 6.50
C GLU A 254 -7.80 17.14 5.75
N CYS A 255 -7.62 16.32 4.72
CA CYS A 255 -8.71 15.74 3.94
C CYS A 255 -8.61 14.21 3.93
N LEU A 256 -9.62 13.55 4.49
CA LEU A 256 -9.76 12.09 4.44
C LEU A 256 -11.00 11.72 3.62
N ASP A 257 -10.82 11.12 2.45
CA ASP A 257 -11.94 10.62 1.63
C ASP A 257 -12.06 9.10 1.73
N LEU A 258 -13.18 8.61 2.27
CA LEU A 258 -13.55 7.19 2.36
C LEU A 258 -14.80 6.88 1.51
N SER A 259 -15.07 7.69 0.49
CA SER A 259 -16.25 7.55 -0.36
C SER A 259 -16.29 6.19 -1.11
N TYR A 260 -17.50 5.73 -1.40
CA TYR A 260 -17.85 4.58 -2.22
C TYR A 260 -17.23 3.25 -1.77
N ASN A 261 -16.86 3.13 -0.50
CA ASN A 261 -16.35 1.89 0.06
C ASN A 261 -17.50 0.92 0.39
N ALA A 262 -17.56 -0.23 -0.29
CA ALA A 262 -18.61 -1.23 -0.09
C ALA A 262 -18.72 -1.73 1.36
N TRP A 263 -17.60 -1.75 2.09
CA TRP A 263 -17.53 -2.17 3.50
C TRP A 263 -18.05 -1.13 4.50
N LEU A 264 -18.50 0.04 4.02
CA LEU A 264 -19.18 1.08 4.79
C LEU A 264 -20.64 1.28 4.38
N VAL A 265 -21.19 0.47 3.47
CA VAL A 265 -22.58 0.64 2.99
C VAL A 265 -23.60 0.14 4.02
N GLY A 266 -23.25 -0.90 4.79
CA GLY A 266 -24.12 -1.45 5.83
C GLY A 266 -24.00 -0.69 7.15
N GLU A 267 -25.13 -0.49 7.84
CA GLU A 267 -25.21 0.25 9.10
C GLU A 267 -24.33 -0.36 10.19
N LYS A 268 -24.38 -1.69 10.38
CA LYS A 268 -23.62 -2.38 11.42
C LYS A 268 -22.12 -2.32 11.14
N GLU A 269 -21.73 -2.57 9.91
CA GLU A 269 -20.34 -2.54 9.47
C GLU A 269 -19.76 -1.12 9.58
N ALA A 270 -20.52 -0.11 9.16
CA ALA A 270 -20.13 1.29 9.27
C ALA A 270 -19.97 1.73 10.73
N GLN A 271 -20.94 1.43 11.61
CA GLN A 271 -20.84 1.71 13.04
C GLN A 271 -19.60 1.05 13.68
N GLU A 272 -19.36 -0.22 13.39
CA GLU A 272 -18.21 -0.94 13.93
C GLU A 272 -16.87 -0.35 13.44
N ARG A 273 -16.78 0.03 12.17
CA ARG A 273 -15.53 0.48 11.53
C ARG A 273 -15.23 1.95 11.79
N LEU A 274 -16.25 2.81 11.80
CA LEU A 274 -16.13 4.25 12.03
C LEU A 274 -16.19 4.61 13.52
N GLY A 275 -16.71 3.74 14.39
CA GLY A 275 -16.71 3.95 15.84
C GLY A 275 -15.38 3.57 16.52
N LYS A 276 -14.52 2.79 15.87
CA LYS A 276 -13.20 2.37 16.41
C LYS A 276 -12.14 3.48 16.44
N PRO A 277 -11.98 4.32 15.40
CA PRO A 277 -10.98 5.38 15.38
C PRO A 277 -11.26 6.43 16.46
N GLN A 278 -10.20 6.88 17.13
CA GLN A 278 -10.28 8.03 18.03
C GLN A 278 -10.23 9.32 17.21
N TRP A 279 -11.39 9.82 16.77
CA TRP A 279 -11.50 11.02 15.92
C TRP A 279 -10.90 12.29 16.54
N SER A 280 -10.82 12.35 17.87
CA SER A 280 -10.16 13.42 18.62
C SER A 280 -8.65 13.55 18.34
N ARG A 281 -7.99 12.49 17.85
CA ARG A 281 -6.55 12.51 17.49
C ARG A 281 -6.26 13.15 16.14
N TRP A 282 -7.27 13.34 15.31
CA TRP A 282 -7.10 13.89 13.96
C TRP A 282 -7.11 15.43 13.97
N HIS A 283 -6.16 16.04 14.66
CA HIS A 283 -6.18 17.48 14.95
C HIS A 283 -6.24 18.38 13.71
N GLN A 284 -5.67 17.94 12.59
CA GLN A 284 -5.64 18.71 11.34
C GLN A 284 -6.83 18.41 10.40
N LEU A 285 -7.63 17.38 10.69
CA LEU A 285 -8.71 16.96 9.80
C LEU A 285 -9.77 18.06 9.66
N ARG A 286 -9.99 18.53 8.44
CA ARG A 286 -10.98 19.56 8.07
C ARG A 286 -12.12 18.99 7.26
N THR A 287 -11.84 17.96 6.45
CA THR A 287 -12.82 17.39 5.52
C THR A 287 -12.83 15.86 5.62
N LEU A 288 -14.02 15.29 5.79
CA LEU A 288 -14.26 13.85 5.82
C LEU A 288 -15.27 13.47 4.72
N GLY A 289 -14.82 12.74 3.70
CA GLY A 289 -15.65 12.25 2.60
C GLY A 289 -16.24 10.88 2.90
N LEU A 290 -17.57 10.74 2.82
CA LEU A 290 -18.31 9.50 3.06
C LEU A 290 -19.40 9.28 1.99
N ARG A 291 -19.14 9.69 0.74
CA ARG A 291 -20.14 9.62 -0.33
C ARG A 291 -20.50 8.18 -0.65
N GLY A 292 -21.79 7.89 -0.78
CA GLY A 292 -22.26 6.53 -1.04
C GLY A 292 -21.97 5.52 0.08
N CYS A 293 -21.63 5.99 1.29
CA CYS A 293 -21.46 5.17 2.49
C CYS A 293 -22.59 5.46 3.49
N TYR A 294 -22.82 4.54 4.42
CA TYR A 294 -23.70 4.79 5.56
C TYR A 294 -22.98 5.67 6.58
N ILE A 295 -23.66 6.71 7.06
CA ILE A 295 -23.11 7.67 8.03
C ILE A 295 -23.90 7.51 9.34
N PRO A 296 -23.28 6.93 10.40
CA PRO A 296 -23.90 6.87 11.72
C PRO A 296 -24.25 8.26 12.25
N ALA A 297 -25.39 8.38 12.93
CA ALA A 297 -25.89 9.67 13.44
C ALA A 297 -24.96 10.28 14.51
N ASP A 298 -24.32 9.43 15.31
CA ASP A 298 -23.37 9.77 16.36
C ASP A 298 -21.99 10.15 15.81
N LEU A 299 -21.64 9.74 14.59
CA LEU A 299 -20.33 10.01 13.99
C LEU A 299 -20.02 11.51 13.92
N ILE A 300 -20.99 12.33 13.52
CA ILE A 300 -20.79 13.78 13.37
C ILE A 300 -20.45 14.42 14.73
N LEU A 301 -21.13 13.98 15.79
CA LEU A 301 -20.86 14.45 17.15
C LEU A 301 -19.49 14.00 17.63
N GLU A 302 -19.11 12.74 17.40
CA GLU A 302 -17.81 12.21 17.83
C GLU A 302 -16.63 12.80 17.03
N VAL A 303 -16.79 13.05 15.73
CA VAL A 303 -15.76 13.68 14.89
C VAL A 303 -15.47 15.11 15.36
N ASN A 304 -16.49 15.87 15.72
CA ASN A 304 -16.37 17.28 16.14
C ASN A 304 -16.17 17.47 17.64
N LYS A 305 -16.12 16.38 18.42
CA LYS A 305 -15.98 16.43 19.87
C LYS A 305 -14.66 17.11 20.28
N GLY A 306 -14.79 18.27 20.92
CA GLY A 306 -13.66 19.04 21.45
C GLY A 306 -12.88 19.84 20.39
N ARG A 307 -13.41 19.98 19.16
CA ARG A 307 -12.82 20.84 18.13
C ARG A 307 -13.40 22.24 18.21
N TRP A 308 -12.60 23.21 17.75
CA TRP A 308 -13.03 24.60 17.61
C TRP A 308 -13.63 24.84 16.23
N ASP A 309 -13.01 24.25 15.20
CA ASP A 309 -13.51 24.22 13.84
C ASP A 309 -14.16 22.87 13.54
N ASP A 310 -15.42 22.90 13.11
CA ASP A 310 -16.14 21.69 12.73
C ASP A 310 -15.54 21.07 11.46
N VAL A 311 -15.38 19.74 11.49
CA VAL A 311 -15.01 18.94 10.31
C VAL A 311 -16.19 18.90 9.36
N ARG A 312 -15.94 19.30 8.11
CA ARG A 312 -16.91 19.21 7.03
C ARG A 312 -17.08 17.76 6.59
N VAL A 313 -18.22 17.16 6.91
CA VAL A 313 -18.59 15.83 6.45
C VAL A 313 -19.32 15.93 5.10
N VAL A 314 -18.72 15.40 4.04
CA VAL A 314 -19.30 15.34 2.69
C VAL A 314 -19.98 13.99 2.49
N LYS A 315 -21.26 14.03 2.11
CA LYS A 315 -22.15 12.86 1.97
C LYS A 315 -22.45 12.57 0.51
#